data_AF-A0A6I5CGK8-F1
#
_entry.id   AF-A0A6I5CGK8-F1
#
_cell.length_a   1.000
_cell.length_b   1.000
_cell.length_c   1.000
_cell.angle_alpha   90.00
_cell.angle_beta   90.00
_cell.angle_gamma   90.00
#
_symmetry.space_group_name_H-M   'P 1'
#
loop_
_entity.id
_entity.type
_entity.pdbx_description
1 polymer ?
#
loop_
_entity_poly.entity_id
_entity_poly.type
_entity_poly.pdbx_seq_one_letter_code
_entity_poly.pdbx_strand_id
1 'polypeptide(L)' 'MSLELRNVTVTLGRGDSRTTALRDLSAAFAPVALTALVGPSGSGKST' A
#
# COMPACT_ATOMS: atom_id res chain seq x y z
N MET A 1 -3.59 17.96 8.78
CA MET A 1 -2.81 16.73 9.01
C MET A 1 -2.68 16.05 7.66
N SER A 2 -1.46 15.88 7.15
CA SER A 2 -1.17 15.10 5.94
C SER A 2 -0.89 13.65 6.34
N LEU A 3 -1.27 12.70 5.48
CA LEU A 3 -0.92 11.29 5.66
C LEU A 3 0.31 10.99 4.81
N GLU A 4 1.33 10.39 5.42
CA GLU A 4 2.56 9.99 4.74
C GLU A 4 2.88 8.52 5.01
N LEU A 5 3.24 7.82 3.95
CA LEU A 5 3.80 6.47 3.96
C LEU A 5 5.26 6.57 3.51
N ARG A 6 6.17 5.97 4.27
CA ARG A 6 7.60 5.98 3.99
C ARG A 6 8.14 4.56 4.02
N ASN A 7 8.66 4.10 2.89
CA ASN A 7 9.32 2.80 2.72
C ASN A 7 8.50 1.61 3.27
N VAL A 8 7.18 1.64 3.06
CA VAL A 8 6.26 0.66 3.63
C VAL A 8 6.34 -0.65 2.84
N THR A 9 6.65 -1.73 3.55
CA THR A 9 6.59 -3.10 3.01
C THR A 9 5.58 -3.90 3.81
N VAL A 10 4.61 -4.49 3.12
CA VAL A 10 3.57 -5.32 3.74
C VAL A 10 3.65 -6.72 3.15
N THR A 11 3.70 -7.71 4.04
CA THR A 11 3.75 -9.12 3.67
C THR A 11 2.58 -9.84 4.35
N LEU A 12 1.82 -10.60 3.57
CA LEU A 12 0.65 -11.34 4.03
C LEU A 12 0.88 -12.85 3.89
N GLY A 13 0.11 -13.65 4.64
CA GLY A 13 0.20 -15.11 4.64
C GLY A 13 1.28 -15.66 5.59
N ARG A 14 1.45 -16.99 5.57
CA ARG A 14 2.41 -17.71 6.43
C ARG A 14 3.07 -18.86 5.67
N GLY A 15 4.30 -19.21 6.05
CA GLY A 15 5.08 -20.29 5.42
C GLY A 15 5.22 -20.06 3.91
N ASP A 16 4.99 -21.12 3.12
CA ASP A 16 5.13 -21.10 1.66
C ASP A 16 4.08 -20.22 0.94
N SER A 17 3.00 -19.84 1.63
CA SER A 17 1.96 -18.94 1.10
C SER A 17 2.28 -17.45 1.30
N ARG A 18 3.46 -17.12 1.84
CA ARG A 18 3.83 -15.75 2.15
C ARG A 18 4.04 -14.93 0.88
N THR A 19 3.33 -13.80 0.76
CA THR A 19 3.42 -12.90 -0.39
C THR A 19 3.68 -11.45 0.03
N THR A 20 4.52 -10.74 -0.72
CA THR A 20 4.74 -9.30 -0.53
C THR A 20 3.68 -8.52 -1.30
N ALA A 21 2.73 -7.94 -0.57
CA ALA A 21 1.63 -7.17 -1.16
C ALA A 21 2.03 -5.73 -1.48
N LEU A 22 2.83 -5.10 -0.61
CA LEU A 22 3.44 -3.79 -0.85
C LEU A 22 4.95 -3.93 -0.70
N ARG A 23 5.71 -3.38 -1.64
CA ARG A 23 7.18 -3.42 -1.66
C ARG A 23 7.72 -1.99 -1.70
N ASP A 24 8.32 -1.57 -0.60
CA ASP A 24 8.99 -0.27 -0.46
C ASP A 24 8.13 0.93 -0.93
N LEU A 25 6.85 0.94 -0.55
CA LEU A 25 5.91 1.97 -0.96
C LEU A 25 6.14 3.26 -0.16
N SER A 26 6.40 4.36 -0.87
CA SER A 26 6.38 5.71 -0.32
C SER A 26 5.32 6.55 -1.02
N ALA A 27 4.46 7.21 -0.25
CA ALA A 27 3.37 8.02 -0.77
C ALA A 27 3.00 9.14 0.21
N ALA A 28 2.58 10.28 -0.30
CA ALA A 28 2.08 11.39 0.50
C ALA A 28 0.68 11.78 0.00
N PHE A 29 -0.24 12.00 0.94
CA PHE A 29 -1.62 12.37 0.65
C PHE A 29 -1.87 13.78 1.17
N ALA A 30 -2.29 14.66 0.28
CA ALA A 30 -2.57 16.04 0.61
C ALA A 30 -3.77 16.14 1.57
N PRO A 31 -3.72 17.05 2.56
CA PRO A 31 -4.89 17.36 3.38
C PRO A 31 -6.05 17.85 2.52
N VAL A 32 -7.28 17.54 2.93
CA VAL A 32 -8.51 18.05 2.29
C VAL A 32 -8.61 17.68 0.80
N ALA A 33 -8.02 16.54 0.41
CA ALA A 33 -8.07 16.01 -0.95
C ALA A 33 -8.73 14.63 -0.99
N LEU A 34 -9.54 14.40 -2.04
CA LEU A 34 -10.00 13.05 -2.38
C LEU A 34 -8.93 12.37 -3.23
N THR A 35 -8.38 11.26 -2.75
CA THR A 35 -7.41 10.46 -3.50
C THR A 35 -8.01 9.12 -3.87
N ALA A 36 -7.99 8.79 -5.17
CA ALA A 36 -8.40 7.50 -5.68
C ALA A 36 -7.18 6.58 -5.85
N LEU A 37 -7.24 5.38 -5.29
CA LEU A 37 -6.22 4.35 -5.50
C LEU A 37 -6.71 3.36 -6.56
N VAL A 38 -6.02 3.30 -7.69
CA VAL A 38 -6.43 2.51 -8.87
C VAL A 38 -5.36 1.50 -9.28
N GLY A 39 -5.79 0.40 -9.91
CA GLY A 39 -4.88 -0.65 -10.39
C GLY A 39 -5.56 -2.02 -10.53
N PRO A 40 -4.91 -2.98 -11.22
CA PRO A 40 -5.46 -4.32 -11.46
C PRO A 40 -5.82 -5.08 -10.18
N SER A 41 -6.69 -6.10 -10.26
CA SER A 41 -6.97 -6.97 -9.11
C SER A 41 -5.67 -7.61 -8.59
N GLY A 42 -5.53 -7.70 -7.26
CA GLY A 42 -4.33 -8.25 -6.61
C GLY A 42 -3.13 -7.31 -6.49
N SER A 43 -3.21 -6.05 -6.96
CA SER A 43 -2.08 -5.11 -6.92
C SER A 43 -1.76 -4.49 -5.54
N GLY A 44 -2.29 -5.03 -4.44
CA GLY A 44 -2.01 -4.55 -3.07
C GLY A 44 -2.81 -3.32 -2.59
N LYS A 45 -3.81 -2.84 -3.34
CA LYS A 45 -4.59 -1.62 -2.99
C LYS A 45 -5.40 -1.71 -1.69
N SER A 46 -5.90 -2.90 -1.36
CA SER A 46 -6.74 -3.15 -0.17
C SER A 46 -5.99 -3.81 0.97
N THR A 47 -4.67 -3.99 0.79
CA THR A 47 -3.76 -4.57 1.78
C THR A 47 -3.30 -3.49 2.75
#